data_AF-A0A428U6B5-F1
#
_entry.id   AF-A0A428U6B5-F1
#
_cell.length_a   1.000
_cell.length_b   1.000
_cell.length_c   1.000
_cell.angle_alpha   90.00
_cell.angle_beta   90.00
_cell.angle_gamma   90.00
#
_symmetry.space_group_name_H-M   'P 1'
#
loop_
_entity.id
_entity.type
_entity.pdbx_description
1 polymer ?
#
loop_
_entity_poly.entity_id
_entity_poly.type
_entity_poly.pdbx_seq_one_letter_code
_entity_poly.pdbx_strand_id
1 'polypeptide(L)'
;MNDTILKYEQLVFRTQEILETIRILQFVNAGNGWEVFKSNSREEGHALAAWAERLDFHHLTINGHSYGATGALQALKTANTTVTNPSIGGIALDPGKSSGQLNTEVPVPLLVVHSNSWSKTHSIFFGRPHFDTVLDLVRGVRDKVGTAWFFTSIGTAHPSVTDAPLLQPLLLNFATGATADVRKALGEYVKVTIDFLDFLKTGEQKGILKEDVTHEQYGKWVSDERKKSFPKDLAEYWEVHVCPKPQE
;
A
#
# COMPACT_ATOMS: atom_id res chain seq x y z
N MET A 1 -26.44 -7.68 12.84
CA MET A 1 -25.91 -7.42 11.50
C MET A 1 -24.84 -8.48 11.25
N ASN A 2 -24.86 -9.22 10.13
CA ASN A 2 -23.82 -10.20 9.83
C ASN A 2 -22.46 -9.48 9.73
N ASP A 3 -21.39 -10.03 10.33
CA ASP A 3 -20.06 -9.39 10.38
C ASP A 3 -19.55 -8.99 8.98
N THR A 4 -19.89 -9.78 7.96
CA THR A 4 -19.58 -9.47 6.56
C THR A 4 -20.26 -8.20 6.06
N ILE A 5 -21.53 -7.97 6.44
CA ILE A 5 -22.28 -6.75 6.07
C ILE A 5 -21.66 -5.55 6.76
N LEU A 6 -21.37 -5.65 8.06
CA LEU A 6 -20.74 -4.55 8.80
C LEU A 6 -19.39 -4.16 8.19
N LYS A 7 -18.54 -5.13 7.84
CA LYS A 7 -17.25 -4.86 7.21
C LYS A 7 -17.37 -4.22 5.84
N TYR A 8 -18.37 -4.64 5.06
CA TYR A 8 -18.69 -4.02 3.78
C TYR A 8 -19.11 -2.55 3.97
N GLU A 9 -20.06 -2.25 4.85
CA GLU A 9 -20.52 -0.89 5.10
C GLU A 9 -19.40 0.02 5.64
N GLN A 10 -18.56 -0.51 6.53
CA GLN A 10 -17.39 0.21 7.03
C GLN A 10 -16.38 0.54 5.91
N LEU A 11 -16.18 -0.36 4.92
CA LEU A 11 -15.35 -0.09 3.75
C LEU A 11 -15.97 0.94 2.82
N VAL A 12 -17.29 0.88 2.60
CA VAL A 12 -18.03 1.87 1.80
C VAL A 12 -17.87 3.25 2.43
N PHE A 13 -18.06 3.35 3.75
CA PHE A 13 -17.88 4.59 4.48
C PHE A 13 -16.43 5.10 4.38
N ARG A 14 -15.44 4.24 4.65
CA ARG A 14 -14.01 4.59 4.54
C ARG A 14 -13.64 5.06 3.12
N THR A 15 -14.23 4.46 2.09
CA THR A 15 -14.03 4.88 0.71
C THR A 15 -14.53 6.30 0.49
N GLN A 16 -15.72 6.63 1.00
CA GLN A 16 -16.25 7.99 0.91
C GLN A 16 -15.42 8.98 1.73
N GLU A 17 -14.90 8.61 2.91
CA GLU A 17 -13.98 9.47 3.68
C GLU A 17 -12.71 9.81 2.88
N ILE A 18 -12.12 8.84 2.18
CA ILE A 18 -10.93 9.06 1.34
C ILE A 18 -11.27 10.01 0.18
N LEU A 19 -12.37 9.76 -0.54
CA LEU A 19 -12.79 10.60 -1.67
C LEU A 19 -13.17 12.03 -1.24
N GLU A 20 -13.83 12.17 -0.09
CA GLU A 20 -14.15 13.47 0.50
C GLU A 20 -12.89 14.22 0.92
N THR A 21 -11.89 13.52 1.46
CA THR A 21 -10.58 14.12 1.78
C THR A 21 -9.92 14.67 0.52
N ILE A 22 -9.92 13.92 -0.59
CA ILE A 22 -9.40 14.40 -1.88
C ILE A 22 -10.16 15.66 -2.32
N ARG A 23 -11.50 15.64 -2.25
CA ARG A 23 -12.34 16.78 -2.64
C ARG A 23 -12.03 18.04 -1.81
N ILE A 24 -11.90 17.90 -0.49
CA ILE A 24 -11.56 19.01 0.41
C ILE A 24 -10.15 19.54 0.10
N LEU A 25 -9.17 18.66 -0.11
CA LEU A 25 -7.82 19.08 -0.46
C LEU A 25 -7.77 19.80 -1.82
N GLN A 26 -8.55 19.36 -2.82
CA GLN A 26 -8.68 20.07 -4.09
C GLN A 26 -9.30 21.47 -3.88
N PHE A 27 -10.31 21.57 -3.01
CA PHE A 27 -10.96 22.84 -2.67
C PHE A 27 -10.00 23.81 -1.95
N VAL A 28 -9.19 23.30 -1.02
CA VAL A 28 -8.11 24.05 -0.36
C VAL A 28 -7.08 24.53 -1.37
N ASN A 29 -6.63 23.63 -2.27
CA ASN A 29 -5.65 23.96 -3.31
C ASN A 29 -6.17 25.01 -4.30
N ALA A 30 -7.49 25.09 -4.51
CA ALA A 30 -8.14 26.14 -5.30
C ALA A 30 -8.28 27.49 -4.56
N GLY A 31 -7.65 27.66 -3.39
CA GLY A 31 -7.62 28.92 -2.64
C GLY A 31 -8.64 29.05 -1.52
N ASN A 32 -9.47 28.03 -1.27
CA ASN A 32 -10.57 28.10 -0.30
C ASN A 32 -10.19 27.55 1.09
N GLY A 33 -8.91 27.62 1.45
CA GLY A 33 -8.44 27.08 2.73
C GLY A 33 -9.01 27.79 3.96
N TRP A 34 -9.32 29.09 3.83
CA TRP A 34 -9.93 29.88 4.91
C TRP A 34 -11.39 29.46 5.18
N GLU A 35 -12.12 29.08 4.14
CA GLU A 35 -13.50 28.58 4.20
C GLU A 35 -13.54 27.25 4.94
N VAL A 36 -12.61 26.35 4.62
CA VAL A 36 -12.48 25.06 5.33
C VAL A 36 -12.18 25.29 6.81
N PHE A 37 -11.23 26.16 7.14
CA PHE A 37 -10.92 26.54 8.52
C PHE A 37 -12.16 27.08 9.26
N LYS A 38 -12.88 28.05 8.69
CA LYS A 38 -14.09 28.64 9.30
C LYS A 38 -15.19 27.59 9.56
N SER A 39 -15.26 26.55 8.73
CA SER A 39 -16.25 25.47 8.88
C SER A 39 -15.79 24.33 9.81
N ASN A 40 -14.53 24.34 10.26
CA ASN A 40 -13.99 23.29 11.12
C ASN A 40 -14.39 23.51 12.59
N SER A 41 -15.18 22.58 13.14
CA SER A 41 -15.62 22.62 14.54
C SER A 41 -14.50 22.44 15.56
N ARG A 42 -13.30 22.00 15.14
CA ARG A 42 -12.11 21.90 16.00
C ARG A 42 -11.33 23.21 16.10
N GLU A 43 -11.67 24.22 15.31
CA GLU A 43 -10.92 25.49 15.22
C GLU A 43 -9.43 25.28 14.86
N GLU A 44 -9.12 24.17 14.18
CA GLU A 44 -7.79 23.82 13.67
C GLU A 44 -7.68 24.09 12.18
N GLY A 45 -6.46 24.31 11.68
CA GLY A 45 -6.21 24.43 10.24
C GLY A 45 -6.14 25.87 9.69
N HIS A 46 -5.86 26.87 10.53
CA HIS A 46 -5.64 28.25 10.08
C HIS A 46 -4.61 28.37 8.93
N ALA A 47 -3.61 27.47 8.92
CA ALA A 47 -2.59 27.42 7.88
C ALA A 47 -3.11 26.97 6.50
N LEU A 48 -4.31 26.39 6.40
CA LEU A 48 -4.87 25.91 5.13
C LEU A 48 -5.05 27.03 4.11
N ALA A 49 -5.26 28.28 4.55
CA ALA A 49 -5.34 29.43 3.65
C ALA A 49 -4.06 29.63 2.80
N ALA A 50 -2.90 29.19 3.31
CA ALA A 50 -1.62 29.30 2.60
C ALA A 50 -1.34 28.13 1.64
N TRP A 51 -2.25 27.16 1.49
CA TRP A 51 -2.06 25.95 0.69
C TRP A 51 -2.53 26.09 -0.76
N ALA A 52 -3.03 27.26 -1.16
CA ALA A 52 -3.42 27.54 -2.53
C ALA A 52 -2.29 27.19 -3.50
N GLU A 53 -2.59 26.38 -4.51
CA GLU A 53 -1.67 25.94 -5.56
C GLU A 53 -0.40 25.20 -5.05
N ARG A 54 -0.45 24.63 -3.83
CA ARG A 54 0.69 23.89 -3.23
C ARG A 54 0.56 22.37 -3.27
N LEU A 55 -0.58 21.84 -3.70
CA LEU A 55 -0.84 20.41 -3.76
C LEU A 55 -0.79 19.91 -5.20
N ASP A 56 0.07 18.92 -5.45
CA ASP A 56 0.23 18.29 -6.75
C ASP A 56 -0.75 17.12 -6.90
N PHE A 57 -1.91 17.40 -7.49
CA PHE A 57 -2.90 16.37 -7.79
C PHE A 57 -2.60 15.57 -9.06
N HIS A 58 -1.59 15.95 -9.85
CA HIS A 58 -1.16 15.15 -11.00
C HIS A 58 -0.42 13.89 -10.56
N HIS A 59 0.15 13.89 -9.35
CA HIS A 59 0.86 12.74 -8.77
C HIS A 59 0.23 12.23 -7.48
N LEU A 60 -1.10 12.35 -7.35
CA LEU A 60 -1.84 11.85 -6.19
C LEU A 60 -1.74 10.31 -6.11
N THR A 61 -1.41 9.79 -4.93
CA THR A 61 -1.34 8.34 -4.64
C THR A 61 -2.18 8.03 -3.40
N ILE A 62 -2.95 6.94 -3.44
CA ILE A 62 -3.71 6.46 -2.28
C ILE A 62 -2.94 5.33 -1.60
N ASN A 63 -2.71 5.46 -0.29
CA ASN A 63 -2.01 4.46 0.52
C ASN A 63 -2.87 4.04 1.72
N GLY A 64 -2.75 2.79 2.15
CA GLY A 64 -3.20 2.38 3.47
C GLY A 64 -2.46 1.15 4.00
N HIS A 65 -2.62 0.92 5.31
CA HIS A 65 -2.12 -0.26 6.03
C HIS A 65 -3.27 -1.08 6.62
N SER A 66 -3.16 -2.41 6.64
CA SER A 66 -4.13 -3.29 7.28
C SER A 66 -5.55 -3.06 6.74
N TYR A 67 -6.50 -2.68 7.61
CA TYR A 67 -7.83 -2.31 7.16
C TYR A 67 -7.85 -1.09 6.24
N GLY A 68 -6.94 -0.14 6.47
CA GLY A 68 -6.73 1.00 5.60
C GLY A 68 -6.21 0.61 4.21
N ALA A 69 -5.41 -0.46 4.10
CA ALA A 69 -4.96 -0.98 2.80
C ALA A 69 -6.14 -1.53 1.99
N THR A 70 -7.07 -2.24 2.65
CA THR A 70 -8.31 -2.66 1.99
C THR A 70 -9.17 -1.45 1.59
N GLY A 71 -9.29 -0.43 2.44
CA GLY A 71 -9.97 0.82 2.10
C GLY A 71 -9.33 1.56 0.91
N ALA A 72 -7.99 1.62 0.85
CA ALA A 72 -7.26 2.18 -0.26
C ALA A 72 -7.57 1.44 -1.57
N LEU A 73 -7.55 0.10 -1.56
CA LEU A 73 -7.93 -0.71 -2.72
C LEU A 73 -9.37 -0.45 -3.18
N GLN A 74 -10.31 -0.22 -2.25
CA GLN A 74 -11.69 0.14 -2.60
C GLN A 74 -11.76 1.55 -3.24
N ALA A 75 -11.06 2.53 -2.67
CA ALA A 75 -11.01 3.89 -3.23
C ALA A 75 -10.34 3.95 -4.61
N LEU A 76 -9.35 3.09 -4.87
CA LEU A 76 -8.68 3.02 -6.17
C LEU A 76 -9.58 2.53 -7.31
N LYS A 77 -10.80 2.04 -7.03
CA LYS A 77 -11.75 1.60 -8.06
C LYS A 77 -12.04 2.65 -9.13
N THR A 78 -12.05 3.92 -8.73
CA THR A 78 -12.31 5.06 -9.62
C THR A 78 -11.06 5.89 -9.94
N ALA A 79 -9.87 5.40 -9.56
CA ALA A 79 -8.61 6.11 -9.77
C ALA A 79 -8.40 6.47 -11.24
N ASN A 80 -8.09 7.72 -11.53
CA ASN A 80 -7.84 8.27 -12.86
C ASN A 80 -8.95 8.01 -13.90
N THR A 81 -10.15 7.63 -13.47
CA THR A 81 -11.32 7.44 -14.33
C THR A 81 -12.42 8.45 -14.03
N THR A 82 -12.33 9.16 -12.91
CA THR A 82 -13.23 10.27 -12.53
C THR A 82 -12.44 11.50 -12.10
N VAL A 83 -13.01 12.69 -12.31
CA VAL A 83 -12.42 13.96 -11.85
C VAL A 83 -12.30 14.02 -10.33
N THR A 84 -13.21 13.32 -9.62
CA THR A 84 -13.24 13.24 -8.16
C THR A 84 -12.15 12.35 -7.58
N ASN A 85 -11.44 11.56 -8.40
CA ASN A 85 -10.36 10.70 -7.96
C ASN A 85 -9.20 10.73 -8.98
N PRO A 86 -8.37 11.79 -8.97
CA PRO A 86 -7.25 11.94 -9.90
C PRO A 86 -6.03 11.09 -9.52
N SER A 87 -6.18 10.12 -8.61
CA SER A 87 -5.04 9.31 -8.18
C SER A 87 -4.46 8.48 -9.32
N ILE A 88 -3.14 8.48 -9.43
CA ILE A 88 -2.38 7.79 -10.49
C ILE A 88 -1.70 6.51 -10.01
N GLY A 89 -1.88 6.15 -8.74
CA GLY A 89 -1.26 4.97 -8.17
C GLY A 89 -1.78 4.61 -6.79
N GLY A 90 -1.50 3.37 -6.38
CA GLY A 90 -1.94 2.79 -5.13
C GLY A 90 -0.84 2.08 -4.35
N ILE A 91 -0.88 2.16 -3.02
CA ILE A 91 -0.01 1.40 -2.12
C ILE A 91 -0.88 0.69 -1.08
N ALA A 92 -0.70 -0.63 -0.95
CA ALA A 92 -1.39 -1.44 0.05
C ALA A 92 -0.38 -2.21 0.92
N LEU A 93 -0.30 -1.83 2.19
CA LEU A 93 0.64 -2.42 3.17
C LEU A 93 -0.13 -3.41 4.04
N ASP A 94 0.22 -4.69 3.97
CA ASP A 94 -0.51 -5.78 4.65
C ASP A 94 -2.05 -5.69 4.51
N PRO A 95 -2.63 -5.76 3.29
CA PRO A 95 -4.08 -5.81 3.13
C PRO A 95 -4.73 -6.84 4.08
N GLY A 96 -5.85 -6.46 4.68
CA GLY A 96 -6.32 -7.12 5.89
C GLY A 96 -7.03 -8.46 5.68
N LYS A 97 -6.66 -9.46 6.49
CA LYS A 97 -7.20 -10.84 6.50
C LYS A 97 -8.63 -10.99 7.04
N SER A 98 -9.24 -9.91 7.51
CA SER A 98 -10.62 -9.86 8.03
C SER A 98 -11.28 -8.52 7.71
N SER A 99 -10.76 -7.84 6.69
CA SER A 99 -11.09 -6.46 6.35
C SER A 99 -12.21 -6.32 5.32
N GLY A 100 -12.92 -7.39 4.99
CA GLY A 100 -13.83 -7.41 3.85
C GLY A 100 -13.11 -7.80 2.55
N GLN A 101 -13.86 -7.97 1.47
CA GLN A 101 -13.32 -8.45 0.19
C GLN A 101 -12.37 -7.42 -0.44
N LEU A 102 -11.27 -7.89 -1.06
CA LEU A 102 -10.35 -7.02 -1.79
C LEU A 102 -10.93 -6.65 -3.16
N ASN A 103 -10.76 -5.38 -3.56
CA ASN A 103 -11.13 -4.89 -4.89
C ASN A 103 -10.08 -5.31 -5.93
N THR A 104 -10.50 -5.97 -7.01
CA THR A 104 -9.65 -6.39 -8.13
C THR A 104 -9.74 -5.47 -9.36
N GLU A 105 -10.53 -4.40 -9.25
CA GLU A 105 -10.70 -3.36 -10.26
C GLU A 105 -9.84 -2.15 -9.87
N VAL A 106 -8.54 -2.23 -10.10
CA VAL A 106 -7.59 -1.12 -9.89
C VAL A 106 -7.01 -0.73 -11.25
N PRO A 107 -7.37 0.45 -11.81
CA PRO A 107 -6.99 0.87 -13.15
C PRO A 107 -5.67 1.65 -13.23
N VAL A 108 -4.88 1.64 -12.15
CA VAL A 108 -3.61 2.39 -12.02
C VAL A 108 -2.52 1.50 -11.42
N PRO A 109 -1.22 1.85 -11.54
CA PRO A 109 -0.14 1.07 -10.95
C PRO A 109 -0.32 0.82 -9.45
N LEU A 110 0.05 -0.38 -9.00
CA LEU A 110 -0.16 -0.84 -7.63
C LEU A 110 1.11 -1.43 -7.01
N LEU A 111 1.47 -0.96 -5.82
CA LEU A 111 2.46 -1.57 -4.95
C LEU A 111 1.76 -2.25 -3.77
N VAL A 112 2.00 -3.55 -3.58
CA VAL A 112 1.59 -4.27 -2.38
C VAL A 112 2.81 -4.76 -1.63
N VAL A 113 2.88 -4.48 -0.34
CA VAL A 113 3.95 -4.97 0.52
C VAL A 113 3.37 -5.69 1.71
N HIS A 114 3.73 -6.96 1.87
CA HIS A 114 3.47 -7.72 3.08
C HIS A 114 4.62 -7.61 4.08
N SER A 115 4.33 -7.70 5.37
CA SER A 115 5.29 -8.08 6.38
C SER A 115 5.51 -9.59 6.37
N ASN A 116 6.67 -10.04 6.86
CA ASN A 116 7.03 -11.46 6.88
C ASN A 116 5.99 -12.31 7.61
N SER A 117 5.51 -11.84 8.78
CA SER A 117 4.45 -12.52 9.52
C SER A 117 3.15 -12.65 8.71
N TRP A 118 2.83 -11.66 7.88
CA TRP A 118 1.58 -11.62 7.14
C TRP A 118 1.57 -12.63 6.00
N SER A 119 2.69 -12.77 5.28
CA SER A 119 2.84 -13.80 4.25
C SER A 119 2.97 -15.20 4.83
N LYS A 120 3.65 -15.36 5.98
CA LYS A 120 3.84 -16.67 6.64
C LYS A 120 2.55 -17.28 7.18
N THR A 121 1.66 -16.47 7.73
CA THR A 121 0.45 -16.98 8.38
C THR A 121 -0.57 -17.46 7.35
N HIS A 122 -0.79 -18.77 7.28
CA HIS A 122 -1.87 -19.36 6.50
C HIS A 122 -3.23 -19.02 7.14
N SER A 123 -4.09 -18.34 6.40
CA SER A 123 -5.43 -17.95 6.83
C SER A 123 -6.41 -17.98 5.66
N ILE A 124 -7.57 -18.59 5.86
CA ILE A 124 -8.64 -18.60 4.86
C ILE A 124 -9.38 -17.26 4.90
N PHE A 125 -9.47 -16.63 3.73
CA PHE A 125 -10.03 -15.32 3.46
C PHE A 125 -10.99 -15.44 2.29
N PHE A 126 -12.30 -15.38 2.58
CA PHE A 126 -13.37 -15.56 1.58
C PHE A 126 -13.21 -16.84 0.73
N GLY A 127 -12.92 -17.96 1.41
CA GLY A 127 -12.83 -19.28 0.78
C GLY A 127 -11.48 -19.62 0.15
N ARG A 128 -10.47 -18.75 0.27
CA ARG A 128 -9.13 -18.95 -0.29
C ARG A 128 -8.00 -18.53 0.65
N PRO A 129 -6.77 -19.04 0.52
CA PRO A 129 -5.66 -18.53 1.31
C PRO A 129 -5.39 -17.05 0.99
N HIS A 130 -5.21 -16.23 2.03
CA HIS A 130 -5.04 -14.79 1.87
C HIS A 130 -3.88 -14.39 0.95
N PHE A 131 -2.72 -15.03 1.09
CA PHE A 131 -1.55 -14.75 0.26
C PHE A 131 -1.86 -14.95 -1.23
N ASP A 132 -2.54 -16.05 -1.59
CA ASP A 132 -2.92 -16.34 -2.97
C ASP A 132 -3.95 -15.33 -3.51
N THR A 133 -4.88 -14.88 -2.66
CA THR A 133 -5.85 -13.84 -3.04
C THR A 133 -5.16 -12.52 -3.37
N VAL A 134 -4.15 -12.12 -2.58
CA VAL A 134 -3.36 -10.91 -2.86
C VAL A 134 -2.48 -11.09 -4.10
N LEU A 135 -1.82 -12.24 -4.24
CA LEU A 135 -1.00 -12.58 -5.40
C LEU A 135 -1.81 -12.47 -6.70
N ASP A 136 -3.01 -13.05 -6.73
CA ASP A 136 -3.89 -12.99 -7.90
C ASP A 136 -4.41 -11.59 -8.18
N LEU A 137 -4.74 -10.82 -7.14
CA LEU A 137 -5.12 -9.42 -7.28
C LEU A 137 -4.02 -8.62 -7.98
N VAL A 138 -2.78 -8.71 -7.49
CA VAL A 138 -1.67 -7.92 -8.04
C VAL A 138 -1.30 -8.38 -9.44
N ARG A 139 -1.32 -9.69 -9.72
CA ARG A 139 -1.17 -10.22 -11.09
C ARG A 139 -2.25 -9.69 -12.02
N GLY A 140 -3.51 -9.68 -11.56
CA GLY A 140 -4.63 -9.13 -12.32
C GLY A 140 -4.47 -7.65 -12.64
N VAL A 141 -3.98 -6.85 -11.69
CA VAL A 141 -3.66 -5.43 -11.94
C VAL A 141 -2.50 -5.29 -12.92
N ARG A 142 -1.39 -6.02 -12.72
CA ARG A 142 -0.26 -6.04 -13.65
C ARG A 142 -0.70 -6.41 -15.07
N ASP A 143 -1.56 -7.40 -15.22
CA ASP A 143 -1.98 -7.88 -16.53
C ASP A 143 -2.90 -6.87 -17.26
N LYS A 144 -3.67 -6.06 -16.51
CA LYS A 144 -4.54 -5.01 -17.06
C LYS A 144 -3.82 -3.68 -17.29
N VAL A 145 -2.98 -3.26 -16.36
CA VAL A 145 -2.34 -1.93 -16.31
C VAL A 145 -0.89 -1.97 -16.81
N GLY A 146 -0.27 -3.14 -16.87
CA GLY A 146 1.14 -3.34 -17.22
C GLY A 146 2.09 -3.26 -16.03
N THR A 147 1.70 -2.58 -14.95
CA THR A 147 2.61 -2.26 -13.84
C THR A 147 1.98 -2.54 -12.47
N ALA A 148 2.46 -3.57 -11.79
CA ALA A 148 2.19 -3.78 -10.37
C ALA A 148 3.28 -4.61 -9.70
N TRP A 149 3.43 -4.46 -8.38
CA TRP A 149 4.40 -5.17 -7.56
C TRP A 149 3.76 -5.81 -6.34
N PHE A 150 4.28 -6.98 -5.97
CA PHE A 150 3.97 -7.61 -4.70
C PHE A 150 5.25 -8.13 -4.05
N PHE A 151 5.55 -7.64 -2.86
CA PHE A 151 6.72 -8.00 -2.09
C PHE A 151 6.36 -8.53 -0.70
N THR A 152 7.23 -9.35 -0.13
CA THR A 152 7.27 -9.60 1.31
C THR A 152 8.54 -8.99 1.91
N SER A 153 8.37 -8.16 2.92
CA SER A 153 9.45 -7.64 3.76
C SER A 153 9.86 -8.70 4.78
N ILE A 154 11.10 -9.19 4.73
CA ILE A 154 11.63 -10.26 5.57
C ILE A 154 11.94 -9.77 6.99
N GLY A 155 11.70 -10.62 7.99
CA GLY A 155 11.97 -10.32 9.40
C GLY A 155 11.01 -9.34 10.07
N THR A 156 10.03 -8.81 9.34
CA THR A 156 9.03 -7.84 9.84
C THR A 156 7.72 -8.50 10.26
N ALA A 157 6.94 -7.79 11.07
CA ALA A 157 5.61 -8.20 11.48
C ALA A 157 4.57 -7.15 11.11
N HIS A 158 3.28 -7.49 11.28
CA HIS A 158 2.19 -6.61 10.87
C HIS A 158 2.28 -5.14 11.33
N PRO A 159 2.68 -4.83 12.58
CA PRO A 159 2.81 -3.45 13.02
C PRO A 159 4.14 -2.79 12.62
N SER A 160 5.09 -3.53 12.01
CA SER A 160 6.43 -3.02 11.67
C SER A 160 6.42 -1.80 10.74
N VAL A 161 5.36 -1.63 9.96
CA VAL A 161 5.20 -0.51 9.02
C VAL A 161 4.56 0.75 9.64
N THR A 162 4.19 0.68 10.92
CA THR A 162 3.57 1.80 11.67
C THR A 162 4.59 2.46 12.62
N ASP A 163 4.18 3.51 13.32
CA ASP A 163 5.00 4.13 14.38
C ASP A 163 5.05 3.31 15.67
N ALA A 164 4.16 2.32 15.83
CA ALA A 164 4.03 1.55 17.07
C ALA A 164 5.35 0.90 17.52
N PRO A 165 6.18 0.29 16.65
CA PRO A 165 7.48 -0.27 17.03
C PRO A 165 8.49 0.75 17.53
N LEU A 166 8.40 2.02 17.10
CA LEU A 166 9.26 3.10 17.60
C LEU A 166 8.80 3.59 18.97
N LEU A 167 7.48 3.68 19.18
CA LEU A 167 6.88 4.14 20.43
C LEU A 167 6.93 3.07 21.54
N GLN A 168 6.85 1.78 21.17
CA GLN A 168 6.75 0.67 22.12
C GLN A 168 7.53 -0.59 21.69
N PRO A 169 8.87 -0.50 21.50
CA PRO A 169 9.67 -1.56 20.88
C PRO A 169 9.65 -2.89 21.65
N LEU A 170 9.67 -2.86 22.98
CA LEU A 170 9.79 -4.06 23.82
C LEU A 170 8.53 -4.95 23.78
N LEU A 171 7.34 -4.34 23.85
CA LEU A 171 6.07 -5.08 23.83
C LEU A 171 5.78 -5.65 22.44
N LEU A 172 6.17 -4.95 21.39
CA LEU A 172 5.95 -5.38 20.01
C LEU A 172 6.93 -6.48 19.59
N ASN A 173 8.20 -6.39 19.95
CA ASN A 173 9.14 -7.49 19.67
C ASN A 173 8.70 -8.78 20.36
N PHE A 174 8.21 -8.69 21.60
CA PHE A 174 7.67 -9.84 22.33
C PHE A 174 6.37 -10.39 21.72
N ALA A 175 5.42 -9.52 21.35
CA ALA A 175 4.11 -9.94 20.85
C ALA A 175 4.12 -10.40 19.39
N THR A 176 5.09 -9.95 18.58
CA THR A 176 5.08 -10.13 17.12
C THR A 176 6.17 -11.07 16.61
N GLY A 177 7.20 -11.35 17.42
CA GLY A 177 8.34 -12.15 16.99
C GLY A 177 9.18 -11.50 15.89
N ALA A 178 9.04 -10.19 15.68
CA ALA A 178 9.89 -9.44 14.75
C ALA A 178 11.36 -9.50 15.22
N THR A 179 12.25 -9.87 14.30
CA THR A 179 13.70 -10.00 14.57
C THR A 179 14.53 -8.93 13.86
N ALA A 180 13.92 -8.20 12.92
CA ALA A 180 14.57 -7.12 12.20
C ALA A 180 14.76 -5.89 13.10
N ASP A 181 15.85 -5.15 12.87
CA ASP A 181 16.04 -3.83 13.45
C ASP A 181 14.89 -2.91 13.01
N VAL A 182 14.18 -2.33 13.97
CA VAL A 182 12.96 -1.55 13.72
C VAL A 182 13.21 -0.35 12.79
N ARG A 183 14.34 0.35 12.96
CA ARG A 183 14.64 1.53 12.14
C ARG A 183 15.01 1.12 10.72
N LYS A 184 15.77 0.04 10.57
CA LYS A 184 16.11 -0.50 9.24
C LYS A 184 14.88 -1.03 8.51
N ALA A 185 14.06 -1.83 9.20
CA ALA A 185 12.82 -2.38 8.64
C ALA A 185 11.86 -1.28 8.16
N LEU A 186 11.60 -0.28 9.02
CA LEU A 186 10.77 0.86 8.63
C LEU A 186 11.43 1.69 7.50
N GLY A 187 12.75 1.86 7.54
CA GLY A 187 13.51 2.50 6.49
C GLY A 187 13.34 1.84 5.12
N GLU A 188 13.28 0.51 5.07
CA GLU A 188 13.03 -0.25 3.84
C GLU A 188 11.60 -0.03 3.31
N TYR A 189 10.58 0.02 4.18
CA TYR A 189 9.22 0.42 3.77
C TYR A 189 9.15 1.85 3.20
N VAL A 190 9.86 2.79 3.83
CA VAL A 190 9.96 4.18 3.36
C VAL A 190 10.65 4.23 2.00
N LYS A 191 11.78 3.53 1.86
CA LYS A 191 12.56 3.49 0.63
C LYS A 191 11.76 2.95 -0.55
N VAL A 192 11.12 1.79 -0.43
CA VAL A 192 10.31 1.22 -1.51
C VAL A 192 9.08 2.08 -1.85
N THR A 193 8.51 2.74 -0.85
CA THR A 193 7.40 3.70 -1.05
C THR A 193 7.87 4.91 -1.85
N ILE A 194 9.02 5.50 -1.51
CA ILE A 194 9.62 6.62 -2.24
C ILE A 194 9.98 6.19 -3.67
N ASP A 195 10.62 5.04 -3.84
CA ASP A 195 10.97 4.49 -5.17
C ASP A 195 9.71 4.32 -6.04
N PHE A 196 8.59 3.91 -5.45
CA PHE A 196 7.32 3.78 -6.17
C PHE A 196 6.69 5.14 -6.52
N LEU A 197 6.73 6.11 -5.61
CA LEU A 197 6.27 7.47 -5.90
C LEU A 197 7.12 8.14 -6.99
N ASP A 198 8.43 7.88 -7.01
CA ASP A 198 9.35 8.32 -8.07
C ASP A 198 9.04 7.63 -9.40
N PHE A 199 8.74 6.31 -9.37
CA PHE A 199 8.32 5.57 -10.55
C PHE A 199 7.04 6.19 -11.15
N LEU A 200 6.05 6.54 -10.33
CA LEU A 200 4.81 7.17 -10.81
C LEU A 200 5.06 8.53 -11.51
N LYS A 201 6.14 9.22 -11.16
CA LYS A 201 6.54 10.50 -11.77
C LYS A 201 7.40 10.34 -13.03
N THR A 202 8.27 9.33 -13.05
CA THR A 202 9.39 9.26 -14.01
C THR A 202 9.34 8.03 -14.91
N GLY A 203 8.59 7.01 -14.54
CA GLY A 203 8.62 5.67 -15.14
C GLY A 203 9.87 4.86 -14.78
N GLU A 204 10.83 5.43 -14.04
CA GLU A 204 12.06 4.73 -13.66
C GLU A 204 11.80 3.81 -12.45
N GLN A 205 11.99 2.51 -12.63
CA GLN A 205 12.03 1.57 -11.52
C GLN A 205 13.34 1.78 -10.75
N LYS A 206 13.36 1.73 -9.42
CA LYS A 206 14.56 1.87 -8.58
C LYS A 206 14.58 0.82 -7.47
N GLY A 207 15.77 0.56 -6.92
CA GLY A 207 15.93 -0.39 -5.82
C GLY A 207 15.28 -1.74 -6.10
N ILE A 208 14.45 -2.20 -5.16
CA ILE A 208 13.74 -3.48 -5.27
C ILE A 208 12.71 -3.51 -6.41
N LEU A 209 12.26 -2.36 -6.91
CA LEU A 209 11.29 -2.30 -8.02
C LEU A 209 11.87 -2.80 -9.35
N LYS A 210 13.21 -2.77 -9.51
CA LYS A 210 13.92 -3.26 -10.72
C LYS A 210 14.07 -4.78 -10.76
N GLU A 211 13.80 -5.47 -9.66
CA GLU A 211 14.15 -6.87 -9.51
C GLU A 211 13.07 -7.80 -10.03
N ASP A 212 13.50 -8.84 -10.76
CA ASP A 212 12.63 -9.92 -11.20
C ASP A 212 12.19 -10.80 -10.03
N VAL A 213 11.07 -11.50 -10.24
CA VAL A 213 10.47 -12.46 -9.30
C VAL A 213 11.54 -13.38 -8.70
N THR A 214 11.61 -13.40 -7.37
CA THR A 214 12.46 -14.30 -6.62
C THR A 214 11.69 -15.47 -6.02
N HIS A 215 10.39 -15.27 -5.74
CA HIS A 215 9.54 -16.19 -4.99
C HIS A 215 8.10 -16.20 -5.55
N GLU A 216 7.72 -17.18 -6.37
CA GLU A 216 6.31 -17.33 -6.78
C GLU A 216 5.39 -17.76 -5.63
N GLN A 217 5.97 -18.43 -4.63
CA GLN A 217 5.34 -18.85 -3.38
C GLN A 217 6.18 -18.32 -2.23
N TYR A 218 5.54 -17.93 -1.13
CA TYR A 218 6.24 -17.43 0.06
C TYR A 218 7.35 -18.39 0.52
N GLY A 219 8.56 -17.86 0.74
CA GLY A 219 9.71 -18.62 1.26
C GLY A 219 10.32 -19.66 0.32
N LYS A 220 9.81 -19.81 -0.91
CA LYS A 220 10.37 -20.72 -1.93
C LYS A 220 10.95 -19.96 -3.12
N TRP A 221 12.28 -19.98 -3.23
CA TRP A 221 13.02 -19.46 -4.38
C TRP A 221 12.54 -20.11 -5.68
N VAL A 222 12.44 -19.32 -6.75
CA VAL A 222 12.09 -19.83 -8.09
C VAL A 222 13.17 -20.74 -8.67
N SER A 223 14.44 -20.50 -8.33
CA SER A 223 15.57 -21.36 -8.67
C SER A 223 16.80 -21.06 -7.80
N ASP A 224 17.75 -22.00 -7.76
CA ASP A 224 19.03 -21.79 -7.09
C ASP A 224 19.89 -20.74 -7.82
N GLU A 225 19.76 -20.64 -9.14
CA GLU A 225 20.41 -19.61 -9.95
C GLU A 225 19.90 -18.23 -9.56
N ARG A 226 18.57 -18.05 -9.40
CA ARG A 226 18.00 -16.77 -8.99
C ARG A 226 18.42 -16.39 -7.58
N LYS A 227 18.49 -17.36 -6.66
CA LYS A 227 19.00 -17.16 -5.30
C LYS A 227 20.44 -16.67 -5.28
N LYS A 228 21.29 -17.16 -6.20
CA LYS A 228 22.70 -16.75 -6.30
C LYS A 228 22.86 -15.38 -6.96
N SER A 229 21.98 -15.02 -7.90
CA SER A 229 22.07 -13.75 -8.63
C SER A 229 21.40 -12.57 -7.93
N PHE A 230 20.46 -12.82 -7.01
CA PHE A 230 19.78 -11.75 -6.28
C PHE A 230 20.74 -10.98 -5.35
N PRO A 231 20.74 -9.64 -5.35
CA PRO A 231 21.63 -8.84 -4.51
C PRO A 231 21.46 -9.19 -3.02
N LYS A 232 22.57 -9.46 -2.32
CA LYS A 232 22.56 -9.96 -0.93
C LYS A 232 21.95 -8.96 0.06
N ASP A 233 22.18 -7.68 -0.18
CA ASP A 233 21.61 -6.58 0.60
C ASP A 233 20.09 -6.51 0.44
N LEU A 234 19.56 -6.79 -0.76
CA LEU A 234 18.11 -6.91 -0.98
C LEU A 234 17.56 -8.23 -0.43
N ALA A 235 18.31 -9.33 -0.54
CA ALA A 235 17.94 -10.65 -0.02
C ALA A 235 17.73 -10.68 1.50
N GLU A 236 18.35 -9.75 2.23
CA GLU A 236 18.14 -9.59 3.66
C GLU A 236 16.72 -9.12 3.99
N TYR A 237 16.11 -8.31 3.10
CA TYR A 237 14.89 -7.58 3.38
C TYR A 237 13.70 -7.97 2.51
N TRP A 238 13.89 -8.64 1.37
CA TRP A 238 12.85 -8.74 0.35
C TRP A 238 12.69 -10.11 -0.30
N GLU A 239 11.44 -10.55 -0.42
CA GLU A 239 10.98 -11.50 -1.44
C GLU A 239 10.14 -10.76 -2.49
N VAL A 240 10.35 -11.09 -3.76
CA VAL A 240 9.62 -10.52 -4.90
C VAL A 240 8.68 -11.58 -5.47
N HIS A 241 7.38 -11.32 -5.40
CA HIS A 241 6.32 -12.25 -5.84
C HIS A 241 5.69 -11.85 -7.16
N VAL A 242 5.56 -10.55 -7.39
CA VAL A 242 5.09 -9.97 -8.65
C VAL A 242 5.94 -8.75 -8.97
N CYS A 243 6.36 -8.65 -10.22
CA CYS A 243 6.96 -7.47 -10.82
C CYS A 243 6.21 -7.15 -12.13
N PRO A 244 6.36 -5.94 -12.69
CA PRO A 244 5.86 -5.58 -14.01
C PRO A 244 6.33 -6.56 -15.09
N LYS A 245 5.58 -6.63 -16.19
CA LYS A 245 6.05 -7.37 -17.37
C LYS A 245 7.17 -6.56 -18.04
N PRO A 246 8.15 -7.23 -18.69
CA PRO A 246 9.06 -6.55 -19.59
C PRO A 246 8.25 -5.74 -20.61
N GLN A 247 8.69 -4.51 -20.88
CA GLN A 247 8.15 -3.75 -22.01
C GLN A 247 8.65 -4.42 -23.29
N GLU A 248 7.73 -4.92 -24.12
CA GLU A 248 8.03 -5.42 -25.47
C GLU A 248 8.37 -4.26 -26.42
#